data_AF-A0A936D7X9-F1
#
_entry.id   AF-A0A936D7X9-F1
#
_cell.length_a   1.000
_cell.length_b   1.000
_cell.length_c   1.000
_cell.angle_alpha   90.00
_cell.angle_beta   90.00
_cell.angle_gamma   90.00
#
_symmetry.space_group_name_H-M   'P 1'
#
loop_
_entity.id
_entity.type
_entity.pdbx_description
1 polymer ?
#
loop_
_entity_poly.entity_id
_entity_poly.type
_entity_poly.pdbx_seq_one_letter_code
_entity_poly.pdbx_strand_id
1 'polypeptide(L)'
;MIAKTFELEIARSQPKAEFVEAIAGSHRASFERVLAALGQDELAKVCRDHGLDDGDSEARVLVDRLMGRASSGADEVGPGYELVLTPVPQPAAKPRPAGNKRESAKKPKAKPTPLHADTGDHARWASSTKMRLSRFALDAAAGYRGTDADIACVRDLIRCFGWGPDEDLPAEIPAMRTLVSHGARTERRIAAVLRERRAIVDVIDRERSIQDGWTALLPVVLELEPVPQYVVVTNQRDIALYDLRKSRTEPRLSRVDELPKYSEAFRPRARLAPATPQIINVDKVSKEVAEPSPACIAASRPSTRTGAMMSSASRCSASSRCSPRTSGCSRSRTSRACCTRRRSAGMRSSGWRSCFG
;
A
#
# COMPACT_ATOMS: atom_id res chain seq x y z
N MET A 1 23.56 29.11 -25.82
CA MET A 1 22.67 28.88 -26.99
C MET A 1 21.29 28.32 -26.62
N ILE A 2 21.12 27.76 -25.43
CA ILE A 2 19.91 27.06 -24.96
C ILE A 2 18.62 27.88 -25.04
N ALA A 3 18.65 29.19 -24.74
CA ALA A 3 17.45 30.05 -24.75
C ALA A 3 16.70 30.06 -26.10
N LYS A 4 17.44 30.02 -27.21
CA LYS A 4 16.85 30.03 -28.56
C LYS A 4 16.16 28.71 -28.89
N THR A 5 16.68 27.59 -28.38
CA THR A 5 16.16 26.25 -28.66
C THR A 5 14.75 26.04 -28.08
N PHE A 6 14.41 26.75 -27.01
CA PHE A 6 13.13 26.62 -26.31
C PHE A 6 12.15 27.77 -26.56
N GLU A 7 12.46 28.67 -27.50
CA GLU A 7 11.64 29.85 -27.81
C GLU A 7 11.29 30.69 -26.57
N LEU A 8 12.19 30.73 -25.58
CA LEU A 8 11.98 31.53 -24.37
C LEU A 8 12.37 32.98 -24.70
N GLU A 9 11.40 33.88 -24.65
CA GLU A 9 11.59 35.33 -24.79
C GLU A 9 12.22 35.93 -23.52
N ILE A 10 13.42 35.46 -23.17
CA ILE A 10 14.17 36.00 -22.03
C ILE A 10 15.20 36.97 -22.58
N ALA A 11 15.14 38.22 -22.13
CA ALA A 11 16.14 39.22 -22.47
C ALA A 11 17.54 38.72 -22.01
N ARG A 12 18.55 38.81 -22.89
CA ARG A 12 19.93 38.35 -22.61
C ARG A 12 20.55 38.97 -21.35
N SER A 13 20.01 40.07 -20.85
CA SER A 13 20.47 40.80 -19.67
C SER A 13 19.89 40.28 -18.35
N GLN A 14 19.00 39.29 -18.35
CA GLN A 14 18.43 38.80 -17.11
C GLN A 14 19.43 38.00 -16.27
N PRO A 15 19.36 38.09 -14.93
CA PRO A 15 20.21 37.33 -14.02
C PRO A 15 19.99 35.82 -14.21
N LYS A 16 21.05 35.03 -14.01
CA LYS A 16 21.04 33.57 -14.21
C LYS A 16 19.91 32.87 -13.42
N ALA A 17 19.54 33.39 -12.25
CA ALA A 17 18.47 32.84 -11.42
C ALA A 17 17.10 32.91 -12.12
N GLU A 18 16.73 34.06 -12.68
CA GLU A 18 15.46 34.24 -13.42
C GLU A 18 15.41 33.34 -14.67
N PHE A 19 16.56 33.14 -15.32
CA PHE A 19 16.65 32.23 -16.46
C PHE A 19 16.35 30.77 -16.08
N VAL A 20 16.86 30.31 -14.93
CA VAL A 20 16.61 28.96 -14.41
C VAL A 20 15.14 28.80 -14.03
N GLU A 21 14.55 29.80 -13.37
CA GLU A 21 13.14 29.78 -12.98
C GLU A 21 12.20 29.78 -14.19
N ALA A 22 12.53 30.55 -15.24
CA ALA A 22 11.78 30.56 -16.50
C ALA A 22 11.85 29.21 -17.25
N ILE A 23 12.99 28.52 -17.21
CA ILE A 23 13.10 27.15 -17.73
C ILE A 23 12.25 26.20 -16.88
N ALA A 24 12.34 26.28 -15.55
CA ALA A 24 11.59 25.41 -14.64
C ALA A 24 10.06 25.57 -14.77
N GLY A 25 9.59 26.79 -15.07
CA GLY A 25 8.16 27.06 -15.32
C GLY A 25 7.69 26.68 -16.73
N SER A 26 8.59 26.45 -17.68
CA SER A 26 8.22 26.16 -19.08
C SER A 26 7.94 24.69 -19.31
N HIS A 27 6.68 24.36 -19.60
CA HIS A 27 6.27 23.00 -19.98
C HIS A 27 6.90 22.52 -21.32
N ARG A 28 7.51 23.42 -22.11
CA ARG A 28 8.16 23.07 -23.38
C ARG A 28 9.61 22.61 -23.19
N ALA A 29 10.25 23.00 -22.09
CA ALA A 29 11.61 22.64 -21.75
C ALA A 29 11.61 21.36 -20.88
N SER A 30 11.31 20.22 -21.49
CA SER A 30 11.48 18.94 -20.78
C SER A 30 12.95 18.75 -20.42
N PHE A 31 13.21 18.20 -19.23
CA PHE A 31 14.56 17.97 -18.70
C PHE A 31 15.46 17.22 -19.71
N GLU A 32 14.93 16.21 -20.38
CA GLU A 32 15.61 15.44 -21.43
C GLU A 32 16.05 16.32 -22.62
N ARG A 33 15.22 17.29 -23.04
CA ARG A 33 15.59 18.23 -24.10
C ARG A 33 16.65 19.22 -23.66
N VAL A 34 16.60 19.65 -22.40
CA VAL A 34 17.62 20.56 -21.85
C VAL A 34 18.97 19.86 -21.83
N LEU A 35 19.03 18.61 -21.36
CA LEU A 35 20.25 17.81 -21.38
C LEU A 35 20.76 17.54 -22.80
N ALA A 36 19.86 17.25 -23.75
CA ALA A 36 20.24 17.06 -25.16
C ALA A 36 20.77 18.34 -25.86
N ALA A 37 20.50 19.51 -25.30
CA ALA A 37 20.99 20.79 -25.80
C ALA A 37 22.35 21.21 -25.18
N LEU A 38 22.81 20.51 -24.14
CA LEU A 38 24.12 20.71 -23.54
C LEU A 38 25.20 20.03 -24.40
N GLY A 39 26.40 20.62 -24.42
CA GLY A 39 27.56 19.99 -25.05
C GLY A 39 28.04 18.77 -24.28
N GLN A 40 28.79 17.88 -24.93
CA GLN A 40 29.38 16.69 -24.29
C GLN A 40 30.25 17.05 -23.08
N ASP A 41 31.07 18.10 -23.18
CA ASP A 41 31.92 18.57 -22.08
C ASP A 41 31.11 19.05 -20.86
N GLU A 42 29.97 19.70 -21.11
CA GLU A 42 29.06 20.17 -20.06
C GLU A 42 28.37 18.98 -19.39
N LEU A 43 27.91 18.00 -20.17
CA LEU A 43 27.34 16.76 -19.65
C LEU A 43 28.34 15.97 -18.82
N ALA A 44 29.59 15.82 -19.29
CA ALA A 44 30.65 15.13 -18.55
C ALA A 44 30.96 15.85 -17.22
N LYS A 45 30.95 17.19 -17.22
CA LYS A 45 31.11 17.97 -15.98
C LYS A 45 29.96 17.71 -15.00
N VAL A 46 28.72 17.70 -15.47
CA VAL A 46 27.55 17.39 -14.62
C VAL A 46 27.64 15.96 -14.06
N CYS A 47 28.05 14.98 -14.87
CA CYS A 47 28.27 13.61 -14.39
C CYS A 47 29.31 13.58 -13.26
N ARG A 48 30.47 14.25 -13.42
CA ARG A 48 31.51 14.34 -12.39
C ARG A 48 31.01 15.00 -11.10
N ASP A 49 30.26 16.08 -11.21
CA ASP A 49 29.70 16.79 -10.04
C ASP A 49 28.70 15.90 -9.25
N HIS A 50 28.06 14.94 -9.93
CA HIS A 50 27.15 13.97 -9.32
C HIS A 50 27.80 12.61 -8.97
N GLY A 51 29.11 12.46 -9.18
CA GLY A 51 29.82 11.20 -8.91
C GLY A 51 29.43 10.06 -9.86
N LEU A 52 28.91 10.38 -11.05
CA LEU A 52 28.63 9.43 -12.11
C LEU A 52 29.88 9.29 -12.99
N ASP A 53 30.15 8.06 -13.43
CA ASP A 53 31.22 7.80 -14.39
C ASP A 53 30.99 8.59 -15.70
N ASP A 54 32.04 9.24 -16.20
CA ASP A 54 32.03 10.10 -17.40
C ASP A 54 32.90 9.55 -18.53
N GLY A 55 33.42 8.31 -18.40
CA GLY A 55 34.35 7.73 -19.37
C GLY A 55 33.84 7.77 -20.80
N ASP A 56 34.55 8.51 -21.67
CA ASP A 56 34.47 8.69 -23.15
C ASP A 56 33.15 8.31 -23.86
N SER A 57 32.04 8.53 -23.19
CA SER A 57 30.74 8.05 -23.63
C SER A 57 30.11 9.09 -24.55
N GLU A 58 29.46 8.63 -25.62
CA GLU A 58 28.66 9.50 -26.47
C GLU A 58 27.64 10.29 -25.63
N ALA A 59 27.36 11.54 -26.00
CA ALA A 59 26.46 12.43 -25.24
C ALA A 59 25.11 11.78 -24.89
N ARG A 60 24.57 10.90 -25.75
CA ARG A 60 23.33 10.15 -25.48
C ARG A 60 23.43 9.24 -24.26
N VAL A 61 24.55 8.55 -24.09
CA VAL A 61 24.77 7.63 -22.97
C VAL A 61 24.85 8.40 -21.65
N LEU A 62 25.49 9.58 -21.67
CA LEU A 62 25.53 10.48 -20.52
C LEU A 62 24.12 10.96 -20.15
N VAL A 63 23.29 11.33 -21.14
CA VAL A 63 21.88 11.71 -20.90
C VAL A 63 21.06 10.56 -20.30
N ASP A 64 21.16 9.35 -20.85
CA ASP A 64 20.42 8.20 -20.32
C ASP A 64 20.86 7.83 -18.89
N ARG A 65 22.16 7.96 -18.58
CA ARG A 65 22.72 7.76 -17.24
C ARG A 65 22.19 8.81 -16.26
N LEU A 66 22.16 10.09 -16.65
CA LEU A 66 21.58 11.20 -15.87
C LEU A 66 20.06 11.05 -15.65
N MET A 67 19.35 10.49 -16.62
CA MET A 67 17.92 10.18 -16.51
C MET A 67 17.64 8.96 -15.62
N GLY A 68 18.67 8.29 -15.08
CA GLY A 68 18.54 7.06 -14.32
C GLY A 68 18.04 5.88 -15.15
N ARG A 69 18.06 5.99 -16.49
CA ARG A 69 17.71 4.90 -17.42
C ARG A 69 18.88 3.94 -17.65
N ALA A 70 19.91 4.04 -16.82
CA ALA A 70 21.21 3.39 -16.99
C ALA A 70 21.08 2.05 -17.71
N SER A 71 21.53 2.06 -18.96
CA SER A 71 21.85 0.88 -19.72
C SER A 71 22.83 0.09 -18.86
N SER A 72 22.31 -0.92 -18.15
CA SER A 72 23.12 -1.94 -17.52
C SER A 72 23.84 -2.65 -18.66
N GLY A 73 24.98 -2.10 -19.07
CA GLY A 73 25.94 -2.75 -19.92
C GLY A 73 26.35 -4.02 -19.20
N ALA A 74 25.73 -5.11 -19.60
CA ALA A 74 26.10 -6.46 -19.25
C ALA A 74 27.38 -6.86 -20.01
N ASP A 75 28.39 -5.98 -19.97
CA ASP A 75 29.75 -6.25 -20.42
C ASP A 75 30.63 -6.47 -19.19
N GLU A 76 30.22 -7.43 -18.35
CA GLU A 76 31.18 -8.20 -17.57
C GLU A 76 31.70 -9.30 -18.49
N VAL A 77 32.90 -9.05 -19.03
CA VAL A 77 33.73 -10.00 -19.76
C VAL A 77 34.00 -11.22 -18.88
N GLY A 78 33.18 -12.27 -19.02
CA GLY A 78 33.50 -13.62 -18.59
C GLY A 78 34.08 -14.42 -19.76
N PRO A 79 35.24 -15.10 -19.61
CA PRO A 79 35.86 -15.81 -20.72
C PRO A 79 35.09 -17.10 -21.06
N GLY A 80 34.70 -17.23 -22.32
CA GLY A 80 34.58 -18.52 -23.00
C GLY A 80 33.37 -19.38 -22.65
N TYR A 81 32.20 -19.05 -23.22
CA TYR A 81 31.36 -20.10 -23.80
C TYR A 81 30.83 -19.63 -25.16
N GLU A 82 31.24 -20.35 -26.20
CA GLU A 82 30.75 -20.21 -27.56
C GLU A 82 29.36 -20.85 -27.63
N LEU A 83 28.31 -20.06 -27.35
CA LEU A 83 26.95 -20.47 -27.68
C LEU A 83 26.66 -20.12 -29.14
N VAL A 84 26.76 -21.15 -29.97
CA VAL A 84 26.18 -21.18 -31.32
C VAL A 84 24.68 -20.91 -31.21
N LEU A 85 24.26 -19.69 -31.51
CA LEU A 85 22.86 -19.33 -31.69
C LEU A 85 22.43 -19.71 -33.11
N THR A 86 21.60 -20.75 -33.20
CA THR A 86 20.84 -21.03 -34.41
C THR A 86 19.79 -19.92 -34.64
N PRO A 87 19.60 -19.45 -35.87
CA PRO A 87 18.60 -18.42 -36.17
C PRO A 87 17.19 -18.97 -36.01
N VAL A 88 16.43 -18.41 -35.07
CA VAL A 88 14.99 -18.64 -34.93
C VAL A 88 14.26 -18.00 -36.12
N PRO A 89 13.46 -18.77 -36.90
CA PRO A 89 12.72 -18.22 -38.03
C PRO A 89 11.63 -17.25 -37.57
N GLN A 90 11.64 -16.04 -38.14
CA GLN A 90 10.61 -15.02 -37.97
C GLN A 90 9.24 -15.56 -38.43
N PRO A 91 8.18 -15.51 -37.59
CA PRO A 91 6.84 -15.80 -38.05
C PRO A 91 6.34 -14.67 -38.97
N ALA A 92 5.97 -15.06 -40.19
CA ALA A 92 5.47 -14.21 -41.25
C ALA A 92 4.31 -13.30 -40.79
N ALA A 93 4.43 -12.01 -41.11
CA ALA A 93 3.41 -11.00 -40.93
C ALA A 93 2.13 -11.38 -41.70
N LYS A 94 1.01 -11.54 -40.97
CA LYS A 94 -0.31 -11.65 -41.59
C LYS A 94 -0.77 -10.28 -42.12
N PRO A 95 -1.28 -10.20 -43.36
CA PRO A 95 -1.80 -8.95 -43.91
C PRO A 95 -3.10 -8.54 -43.21
N ARG A 96 -3.23 -7.24 -42.94
CA ARG A 96 -4.46 -6.58 -42.49
C ARG A 96 -5.53 -6.68 -43.59
N PRO A 97 -6.76 -7.16 -43.32
CA PRO A 97 -7.85 -7.00 -44.25
C PRO A 97 -8.42 -5.58 -44.18
N ALA A 98 -8.62 -5.02 -45.36
CA ALA A 98 -9.28 -3.76 -45.63
C ALA A 98 -10.78 -3.82 -45.28
N GLY A 99 -11.39 -2.64 -45.21
CA GLY A 99 -12.69 -2.38 -44.61
C GLY A 99 -13.87 -3.16 -45.18
N ASN A 100 -14.91 -3.28 -44.35
CA ASN A 100 -16.26 -3.50 -44.81
C ASN A 100 -17.22 -2.58 -44.06
N LYS A 101 -17.75 -1.62 -44.82
CA LYS A 101 -18.94 -0.82 -44.56
C LYS A 101 -20.15 -1.72 -44.81
N ARG A 102 -20.90 -2.07 -43.77
CA ARG A 102 -22.26 -2.65 -43.83
C ARG A 102 -23.06 -1.94 -42.75
N GLU A 103 -23.90 -0.97 -43.12
CA GLU A 103 -25.23 -1.14 -43.70
C GLU A 103 -26.23 -1.71 -42.70
N SER A 104 -27.19 -0.84 -42.39
CA SER A 104 -28.25 -0.92 -41.42
C SER A 104 -29.13 -2.14 -41.62
N ALA A 105 -29.19 -3.04 -40.63
CA ALA A 105 -30.21 -4.08 -40.56
C ALA A 105 -30.90 -4.05 -39.20
N LYS A 106 -32.15 -3.61 -39.26
CA LYS A 106 -33.16 -3.50 -38.20
C LYS A 106 -33.69 -4.91 -37.87
N LYS A 107 -33.51 -5.41 -36.64
CA LYS A 107 -34.26 -6.58 -36.10
C LYS A 107 -34.20 -6.64 -34.56
N PRO A 108 -35.06 -7.43 -33.90
CA PRO A 108 -36.22 -6.97 -33.15
C PRO A 108 -36.00 -6.94 -31.63
N LYS A 109 -36.88 -6.19 -30.93
CA LYS A 109 -37.06 -6.23 -29.47
C LYS A 109 -37.30 -7.67 -28.99
N ALA A 110 -36.24 -8.34 -28.52
CA ALA A 110 -36.36 -9.47 -27.61
C ALA A 110 -36.31 -8.91 -26.18
N LYS A 111 -37.40 -9.13 -25.44
CA LYS A 111 -37.54 -8.81 -24.01
C LYS A 111 -36.49 -9.65 -23.26
N PRO A 112 -35.49 -9.05 -22.58
CA PRO A 112 -34.56 -9.83 -21.79
C PRO A 112 -35.30 -10.42 -20.59
N THR A 113 -35.38 -11.75 -20.56
CA THR A 113 -35.81 -12.53 -19.39
C THR A 113 -34.80 -12.29 -18.26
N PRO A 114 -35.21 -11.83 -17.07
CA PRO A 114 -34.30 -11.58 -15.96
C PRO A 114 -33.93 -12.91 -15.29
N LEU A 115 -32.85 -13.53 -15.76
CA LEU A 115 -32.22 -14.68 -15.12
C LEU A 115 -30.88 -14.22 -14.55
N HIS A 116 -30.93 -13.83 -13.26
CA HIS A 116 -29.92 -13.90 -12.20
C HIS A 116 -30.15 -12.76 -11.19
N ALA A 117 -30.93 -13.06 -10.14
CA ALA A 117 -31.42 -12.11 -9.14
C ALA A 117 -30.40 -11.72 -8.05
N ASP A 118 -29.09 -12.00 -8.22
CA ASP A 118 -28.11 -11.84 -7.13
C ASP A 118 -27.22 -10.58 -7.25
N THR A 119 -27.42 -9.77 -8.29
CA THR A 119 -26.59 -8.56 -8.54
C THR A 119 -27.11 -7.31 -7.81
N GLY A 120 -28.32 -7.36 -7.25
CA GLY A 120 -28.99 -6.19 -6.64
C GLY A 120 -28.29 -5.66 -5.39
N ASP A 121 -27.79 -6.57 -4.54
CA ASP A 121 -27.11 -6.19 -3.30
C ASP A 121 -25.73 -5.60 -3.55
N HIS A 122 -25.05 -6.04 -4.62
CA HIS A 122 -23.76 -5.49 -5.03
C HIS A 122 -23.86 -4.03 -5.49
N ALA A 123 -24.86 -3.69 -6.29
CA ALA A 123 -25.06 -2.32 -6.77
C ALA A 123 -25.45 -1.36 -5.62
N ARG A 124 -26.28 -1.83 -4.68
CA ARG A 124 -26.63 -1.07 -3.46
C ARG A 124 -25.44 -0.90 -2.52
N TRP A 125 -24.62 -1.93 -2.34
CA TRP A 125 -23.41 -1.83 -1.54
C TRP A 125 -22.35 -0.94 -2.19
N ALA A 126 -22.11 -1.07 -3.51
CA ALA A 126 -21.12 -0.25 -4.22
C ALA A 126 -21.46 1.25 -4.18
N SER A 127 -22.74 1.61 -4.34
CA SER A 127 -23.20 3.00 -4.23
C SER A 127 -23.07 3.55 -2.81
N SER A 128 -23.37 2.74 -1.78
CA SER A 128 -23.14 3.09 -0.37
C SER A 128 -21.66 3.24 -0.02
N THR A 129 -20.80 2.33 -0.50
CA THR A 129 -19.35 2.37 -0.25
C THR A 129 -18.70 3.58 -0.91
N LYS A 130 -19.13 3.94 -2.13
CA LYS A 130 -18.67 5.19 -2.77
C LYS A 130 -19.01 6.41 -1.93
N MET A 131 -20.26 6.53 -1.46
CA MET A 131 -20.68 7.66 -0.62
C MET A 131 -19.89 7.71 0.69
N ARG A 132 -19.66 6.56 1.34
CA ARG A 132 -18.86 6.46 2.56
C ARG A 132 -17.39 6.86 2.35
N LEU A 133 -16.76 6.38 1.28
CA LEU A 133 -15.38 6.76 0.92
C LEU A 133 -15.27 8.25 0.55
N SER A 134 -16.25 8.80 -0.18
CA SER A 134 -16.30 10.23 -0.45
C SER A 134 -16.44 11.06 0.83
N ARG A 135 -17.29 10.63 1.77
CA ARG A 135 -17.40 11.28 3.08
C ARG A 135 -16.11 11.16 3.89
N PHE A 136 -15.52 9.98 3.93
CA PHE A 136 -14.22 9.76 4.57
C PHE A 136 -13.13 10.66 3.99
N ALA A 137 -13.07 10.83 2.67
CA ALA A 137 -12.11 11.73 2.03
C ALA A 137 -12.31 13.19 2.47
N LEU A 138 -13.55 13.64 2.65
CA LEU A 138 -13.86 14.97 3.19
C LEU A 138 -13.44 15.11 4.66
N ASP A 139 -13.73 14.09 5.49
CA ASP A 139 -13.33 14.07 6.91
C ASP A 139 -11.79 14.01 7.04
N ALA A 140 -11.12 13.23 6.19
CA ALA A 140 -9.67 13.15 6.11
C ALA A 140 -9.04 14.47 5.64
N ALA A 141 -9.68 15.18 4.70
CA ALA A 141 -9.25 16.51 4.26
C ALA A 141 -9.34 17.56 5.38
N ALA A 142 -10.31 17.45 6.29
CA ALA A 142 -10.37 18.25 7.50
C ALA A 142 -9.19 17.98 8.46
N GLY A 143 -8.57 16.80 8.32
CA GLY A 143 -7.38 16.35 9.03
C GLY A 143 -7.73 15.66 10.33
N TYR A 144 -7.19 14.46 10.51
CA TYR A 144 -7.24 13.78 11.80
C TYR A 144 -6.24 14.44 12.75
N ARG A 145 -6.65 14.74 13.97
CA ARG A 145 -5.82 15.43 14.98
C ARG A 145 -5.70 14.58 16.25
N GLY A 146 -4.58 14.73 16.95
CA GLY A 146 -4.28 14.02 18.19
C GLY A 146 -3.20 12.96 18.02
N THR A 147 -2.81 12.34 19.13
CA THR A 147 -1.72 11.34 19.19
C THR A 147 -2.03 10.07 18.41
N ASP A 148 -3.32 9.75 18.24
CA ASP A 148 -3.83 8.55 17.56
C ASP A 148 -4.56 8.88 16.24
N ALA A 149 -4.19 10.00 15.62
CA ALA A 149 -4.80 10.47 14.37
C ALA A 149 -4.68 9.43 13.24
N ASP A 150 -3.56 8.73 13.16
CA ASP A 150 -3.31 7.64 12.22
C ASP A 150 -4.28 6.47 12.45
N ILE A 151 -4.44 6.03 13.70
CA ILE A 151 -5.32 4.92 14.08
C ILE A 151 -6.78 5.29 13.82
N ALA A 152 -7.20 6.50 14.15
CA ALA A 152 -8.56 6.98 13.88
C ALA A 152 -8.86 7.00 12.38
N CYS A 153 -7.93 7.55 11.57
CA CYS A 153 -8.02 7.55 10.12
C CYS A 153 -8.20 6.14 9.54
N VAL A 154 -7.39 5.18 10.01
CA VAL A 154 -7.49 3.80 9.54
C VAL A 154 -8.79 3.13 9.96
N ARG A 155 -9.25 3.33 11.20
CA ARG A 155 -10.53 2.76 11.67
C ARG A 155 -11.71 3.28 10.84
N ASP A 156 -11.74 4.58 10.54
CA ASP A 156 -12.80 5.17 9.72
C ASP A 156 -12.72 4.73 8.26
N LEU A 157 -11.51 4.57 7.72
CA LEU A 157 -11.32 3.98 6.40
C LEU A 157 -11.85 2.54 6.35
N ILE A 158 -11.52 1.70 7.34
CA ILE A 158 -12.00 0.31 7.38
C ILE A 158 -13.53 0.28 7.52
N ARG A 159 -14.14 1.15 8.33
CA ARG A 159 -15.61 1.27 8.45
C ARG A 159 -16.30 1.58 7.11
N CYS A 160 -15.65 2.32 6.21
CA CYS A 160 -16.21 2.61 4.88
C CYS A 160 -16.51 1.34 4.07
N PHE A 161 -15.81 0.25 4.37
CA PHE A 161 -15.97 -1.03 3.70
C PHE A 161 -16.96 -1.98 4.40
N GLY A 162 -17.60 -1.55 5.48
CA GLY A 162 -18.71 -2.27 6.11
C GLY A 162 -18.39 -2.99 7.42
N TRP A 163 -17.21 -2.77 8.00
CA TRP A 163 -16.94 -3.20 9.37
C TRP A 163 -17.70 -2.34 10.37
N GLY A 164 -18.34 -3.00 11.35
CA GLY A 164 -19.05 -2.32 12.44
C GLY A 164 -18.11 -1.58 13.40
N PRO A 165 -18.61 -0.59 14.17
CA PRO A 165 -17.82 0.08 15.19
C PRO A 165 -17.41 -0.83 16.36
N ASP A 166 -18.23 -1.86 16.63
CA ASP A 166 -18.06 -2.81 17.75
C ASP A 166 -17.58 -4.20 17.28
N GLU A 167 -17.31 -4.35 15.98
CA GLU A 167 -16.82 -5.61 15.44
C GLU A 167 -15.31 -5.69 15.66
N ASP A 168 -14.83 -6.78 16.26
CA ASP A 168 -13.40 -7.03 16.42
C ASP A 168 -12.76 -7.01 15.04
N LEU A 169 -11.99 -5.95 14.77
CA LEU A 169 -11.31 -5.79 13.51
C LEU A 169 -10.33 -6.97 13.38
N PRO A 170 -10.36 -7.75 12.28
CA PRO A 170 -9.38 -8.80 12.02
C PRO A 170 -8.02 -8.20 11.59
N ALA A 171 -7.65 -7.08 12.23
CA ALA A 171 -6.56 -6.22 11.88
C ALA A 171 -5.71 -5.93 13.12
N GLU A 172 -4.40 -6.01 12.96
CA GLU A 172 -3.46 -5.55 13.98
C GLU A 172 -3.28 -4.05 13.84
N ILE A 173 -3.75 -3.28 14.82
CA ILE A 173 -3.77 -1.81 14.82
C ILE A 173 -3.28 -1.28 16.18
N PRO A 174 -2.14 -0.59 16.26
CA PRO A 174 -1.08 -0.48 15.25
C PRO A 174 -0.24 -1.77 15.15
N ALA A 175 0.45 -1.98 14.02
CA ALA A 175 1.33 -3.12 13.81
C ALA A 175 2.79 -2.67 13.74
N MET A 176 3.63 -3.13 14.67
CA MET A 176 5.08 -2.96 14.58
C MET A 176 5.69 -4.05 13.71
N ARG A 177 6.57 -3.69 12.77
CA ARG A 177 7.32 -4.63 11.92
C ARG A 177 8.79 -4.30 11.92
N THR A 178 9.60 -5.33 12.12
CA THR A 178 11.05 -5.26 11.95
C THR A 178 11.39 -5.44 10.48
N LEU A 179 12.21 -4.54 9.95
CA LEU A 179 12.70 -4.52 8.59
C LEU A 179 14.20 -4.69 8.55
N VAL A 180 14.72 -5.36 7.52
CA VAL A 180 16.16 -5.31 7.23
C VAL A 180 16.39 -4.37 6.05
N SER A 181 16.78 -3.13 6.34
CA SER A 181 17.13 -2.14 5.33
C SER A 181 18.62 -1.86 5.37
N HIS A 182 19.32 -2.00 4.23
CA HIS A 182 20.76 -1.79 4.12
C HIS A 182 21.60 -2.57 5.16
N GLY A 183 21.18 -3.79 5.51
CA GLY A 183 21.85 -4.63 6.50
C GLY A 183 21.59 -4.23 7.96
N ALA A 184 20.83 -3.17 8.22
CA ALA A 184 20.41 -2.75 9.55
C ALA A 184 18.95 -3.19 9.83
N ARG A 185 18.69 -3.68 11.04
CA ARG A 185 17.33 -3.93 11.52
C ARG A 185 16.70 -2.61 11.96
N THR A 186 15.60 -2.23 11.33
CA THR A 186 14.82 -1.04 11.66
C THR A 186 13.41 -1.43 12.02
N GLU A 187 12.83 -0.85 13.07
CA GLU A 187 11.42 -1.06 13.38
C GLU A 187 10.59 0.02 12.71
N ARG A 188 9.54 -0.39 12.00
CA ARG A 188 8.56 0.51 11.41
C ARG A 188 7.19 0.21 11.96
N ARG A 189 6.51 1.28 12.35
CA ARG A 189 5.09 1.26 12.68
C ARG A 189 4.28 1.30 11.38
N ILE A 190 3.40 0.32 11.20
CA ILE A 190 2.40 0.28 10.14
C ILE A 190 1.04 0.54 10.79
N ALA A 191 0.21 1.37 10.15
CA ALA A 191 -1.05 1.78 10.72
C ALA A 191 -2.04 0.60 10.90
N ALA A 192 -2.18 -0.30 9.92
CA ALA A 192 -2.88 -1.57 10.09
C ALA A 192 -2.43 -2.70 9.15
N VAL A 193 -2.54 -3.94 9.64
CA VAL A 193 -2.36 -5.16 8.83
C VAL A 193 -3.59 -6.04 8.94
N LEU A 194 -4.30 -6.24 7.83
CA LEU A 194 -5.48 -7.11 7.70
C LEU A 194 -5.07 -8.48 7.15
N ARG A 195 -4.66 -9.39 8.06
CA ARG A 195 -4.08 -10.69 7.70
C ARG A 195 -5.02 -11.55 6.84
N GLU A 196 -6.30 -11.63 7.22
CA GLU A 196 -7.30 -12.40 6.49
C GLU A 196 -7.49 -11.95 5.03
N ARG A 197 -7.22 -10.67 4.77
CA ARG A 197 -7.38 -10.04 3.46
C ARG A 197 -6.08 -9.89 2.71
N ARG A 198 -4.96 -10.25 3.34
CA ARG A 198 -3.62 -9.95 2.82
C ARG A 198 -3.56 -8.47 2.41
N ALA A 199 -4.09 -7.59 3.24
CA ALA A 199 -4.15 -6.16 2.97
C ALA A 199 -3.40 -5.37 4.05
N ILE A 200 -2.71 -4.31 3.64
CA ILE A 200 -2.00 -3.40 4.54
C ILE A 200 -2.52 -1.99 4.31
N VAL A 201 -2.65 -1.23 5.39
CA VAL A 201 -2.96 0.19 5.34
C VAL A 201 -1.87 0.93 6.10
N ASP A 202 -1.21 1.89 5.43
CA ASP A 202 -0.25 2.78 6.06
C ASP A 202 -0.69 4.24 5.92
N VAL A 203 -0.50 5.01 6.99
CA VAL A 203 -0.80 6.44 7.04
C VAL A 203 0.51 7.18 7.14
N ILE A 204 0.83 7.96 6.11
CA ILE A 204 2.05 8.77 6.05
C ILE A 204 1.74 10.22 6.42
N ASP A 205 2.80 11.00 6.66
CA ASP A 205 2.67 12.43 6.93
C ASP A 205 1.93 13.16 5.81
N ARG A 206 1.09 14.13 6.21
CA ARG A 206 0.22 14.87 5.29
C ARG A 206 0.95 15.61 4.18
N GLU A 207 2.19 16.02 4.45
CA GLU A 207 3.03 16.76 3.52
C GLU A 207 3.86 15.84 2.63
N ARG A 208 3.95 14.56 2.97
CA ARG A 208 4.72 13.58 2.21
C ARG A 208 3.92 13.11 0.98
N SER A 209 4.63 12.93 -0.13
CA SER A 209 4.01 12.35 -1.32
C SER A 209 3.66 10.88 -1.06
N ILE A 210 2.54 10.42 -1.61
CA ILE A 210 2.15 9.01 -1.55
C ILE A 210 3.24 8.10 -2.12
N GLN A 211 3.91 8.53 -3.19
CA GLN A 211 4.94 7.74 -3.84
C GLN A 211 6.15 7.53 -2.93
N ASP A 212 6.58 8.55 -2.18
CA ASP A 212 7.67 8.40 -1.20
C ASP A 212 7.27 7.49 -0.05
N GLY A 213 6.00 7.58 0.38
CA GLY A 213 5.43 6.69 1.39
C GLY A 213 5.45 5.23 0.93
N TRP A 214 5.02 4.99 -0.30
CA TRP A 214 5.03 3.68 -0.94
C TRP A 214 6.45 3.12 -1.09
N THR A 215 7.38 3.88 -1.65
CA THR A 215 8.79 3.44 -1.82
C THR A 215 9.40 3.04 -0.49
N ALA A 216 9.12 3.79 0.58
CA ALA A 216 9.60 3.45 1.91
C ALA A 216 8.91 2.21 2.50
N LEU A 217 7.64 1.96 2.15
CA LEU A 217 6.84 0.84 2.65
C LEU A 217 7.10 -0.47 1.89
N LEU A 218 7.55 -0.39 0.63
CA LEU A 218 7.73 -1.54 -0.27
C LEU A 218 8.65 -2.64 0.31
N PRO A 219 9.83 -2.35 0.89
CA PRO A 219 10.66 -3.39 1.52
C PRO A 219 9.90 -4.14 2.63
N VAL A 220 9.08 -3.42 3.41
CA VAL A 220 8.30 -3.98 4.53
C VAL A 220 7.29 -4.99 4.03
N VAL A 221 6.60 -4.61 2.97
CA VAL A 221 5.54 -5.37 2.34
C VAL A 221 6.10 -6.68 1.77
N LEU A 222 7.30 -6.65 1.18
CA LEU A 222 7.92 -7.83 0.58
C LEU A 222 8.46 -8.83 1.61
N GLU A 223 8.83 -8.37 2.81
CA GLU A 223 9.28 -9.23 3.91
C GLU A 223 8.14 -9.92 4.68
N LEU A 224 6.88 -9.50 4.47
CA LEU A 224 5.75 -10.08 5.21
C LEU A 224 5.35 -11.44 4.66
N GLU A 225 5.10 -12.39 5.57
CA GLU A 225 4.55 -13.70 5.27
C GLU A 225 3.17 -13.88 5.94
N PRO A 226 2.09 -14.10 5.15
CA PRO A 226 2.05 -14.12 3.70
C PRO A 226 2.18 -12.72 3.08
N VAL A 227 2.80 -12.64 1.91
CA VAL A 227 2.95 -11.36 1.18
C VAL A 227 1.55 -10.75 0.97
N PRO A 228 1.33 -9.49 1.35
CA PRO A 228 0.06 -8.82 1.11
C PRO A 228 -0.24 -8.79 -0.40
N GLN A 229 -1.52 -8.89 -0.75
CA GLN A 229 -2.02 -8.69 -2.10
C GLN A 229 -2.29 -7.20 -2.36
N TYR A 230 -2.81 -6.49 -1.36
CA TYR A 230 -3.23 -5.10 -1.48
C TYR A 230 -2.49 -4.23 -0.47
N VAL A 231 -2.04 -3.07 -0.89
CA VAL A 231 -1.46 -2.07 0.01
C VAL A 231 -2.16 -0.74 -0.23
N VAL A 232 -2.68 -0.14 0.83
CA VAL A 232 -3.28 1.18 0.80
C VAL A 232 -2.35 2.14 1.51
N VAL A 233 -1.98 3.21 0.81
CA VAL A 233 -1.17 4.29 1.37
C VAL A 233 -2.00 5.56 1.31
N THR A 234 -2.07 6.29 2.42
CA THR A 234 -2.76 7.58 2.49
C THR A 234 -1.96 8.60 3.27
N ASN A 235 -1.95 9.85 2.79
CA ASN A 235 -1.42 11.02 3.50
C ASN A 235 -2.56 11.90 4.06
N GLN A 236 -3.75 11.32 4.29
CA GLN A 236 -5.00 12.00 4.67
C GLN A 236 -5.60 12.94 3.62
N ARG A 237 -4.83 13.40 2.60
CA ARG A 237 -5.35 14.18 1.47
C ARG A 237 -5.72 13.29 0.30
N ASP A 238 -4.83 12.36 0.01
CA ASP A 238 -4.89 11.43 -1.09
C ASP A 238 -4.89 9.99 -0.55
N ILE A 239 -5.47 9.08 -1.32
CA ILE A 239 -5.50 7.65 -1.04
C ILE A 239 -5.08 6.93 -2.31
N ALA A 240 -4.17 5.98 -2.17
CA ALA A 240 -3.72 5.13 -3.25
C ALA A 240 -3.79 3.66 -2.87
N LEU A 241 -4.27 2.84 -3.82
CA LEU A 241 -4.29 1.39 -3.72
C LEU A 241 -3.29 0.79 -4.70
N TYR A 242 -2.43 -0.07 -4.14
CA TYR A 242 -1.40 -0.82 -4.82
C TYR A 242 -1.82 -2.29 -4.85
N ASP A 243 -1.96 -2.87 -6.05
CA ASP A 243 -2.25 -4.30 -6.26
C ASP A 243 -0.97 -5.03 -6.67
N LEU A 244 -0.38 -5.73 -5.71
CA LEU A 244 0.91 -6.42 -5.85
C LEU A 244 0.86 -7.65 -6.75
N ARG A 245 -0.35 -8.14 -7.08
CA ARG A 245 -0.50 -9.23 -8.06
C ARG A 245 -0.33 -8.73 -9.48
N LYS A 246 -0.76 -7.51 -9.76
CA LYS A 246 -0.74 -6.95 -11.12
C LYS A 246 0.60 -6.35 -11.49
N SER A 247 1.25 -5.66 -10.54
CA SER A 247 2.55 -5.05 -10.79
C SER A 247 3.33 -4.88 -9.49
N ARG A 248 4.46 -5.57 -9.39
CA ARG A 248 5.42 -5.40 -8.29
C ARG A 248 6.36 -4.22 -8.50
N THR A 249 6.64 -3.87 -9.76
CA THR A 249 7.65 -2.87 -10.16
C THR A 249 7.05 -1.51 -10.50
N GLU A 250 5.88 -1.48 -11.13
CA GLU A 250 5.15 -0.24 -11.47
C GLU A 250 3.71 -0.32 -10.96
N PRO A 251 3.50 -0.19 -9.65
CA PRO A 251 2.17 -0.28 -9.13
C PRO A 251 1.35 0.91 -9.61
N ARG A 252 0.32 0.61 -10.41
CA ARG A 252 -0.55 1.63 -10.97
C ARG A 252 -1.40 2.23 -9.85
N LEU A 253 -1.12 3.49 -9.52
CA LEU A 253 -1.94 4.32 -8.65
C LEU A 253 -3.38 4.31 -9.17
N SER A 254 -4.23 3.53 -8.52
CA SER A 254 -5.67 3.58 -8.78
C SER A 254 -6.22 4.75 -7.96
N ARG A 255 -6.59 5.86 -8.61
CA ARG A 255 -7.23 7.00 -7.94
C ARG A 255 -8.49 6.55 -7.22
N VAL A 256 -8.95 7.31 -6.22
CA VAL A 256 -10.19 7.05 -5.47
C VAL A 256 -11.39 6.81 -6.41
N ASP A 257 -11.41 7.44 -7.58
CA ASP A 257 -12.47 7.25 -8.58
C ASP A 257 -12.55 5.81 -9.14
N GLU A 258 -11.49 5.01 -9.02
CA GLU A 258 -11.43 3.60 -9.40
C GLU A 258 -11.92 2.66 -8.28
N LEU A 259 -12.96 3.10 -7.57
CA LEU A 259 -13.66 2.42 -6.47
C LEU A 259 -13.92 0.91 -6.62
N PRO A 260 -14.25 0.37 -7.81
CA PRO A 260 -14.47 -1.07 -7.95
C PRO A 260 -13.27 -1.90 -7.45
N LYS A 261 -12.03 -1.42 -7.65
CA LYS A 261 -10.82 -2.13 -7.20
C LYS A 261 -10.67 -2.14 -5.68
N TYR A 262 -11.01 -1.03 -5.02
CA TYR A 262 -11.01 -0.94 -3.56
C TYR A 262 -12.03 -1.90 -2.95
N SER A 263 -13.17 -2.06 -3.61
CA SER A 263 -14.22 -2.97 -3.14
C SER A 263 -13.80 -4.44 -3.13
N GLU A 264 -12.87 -4.85 -4.01
CA GLU A 264 -12.31 -6.20 -4.02
C GLU A 264 -11.34 -6.43 -2.85
N ALA A 265 -10.47 -5.46 -2.57
CA ALA A 265 -9.49 -5.53 -1.48
C ALA A 265 -10.15 -5.64 -0.10
N PHE A 266 -11.30 -4.99 0.05
CA PHE A 266 -12.01 -4.86 1.32
C PHE A 266 -13.40 -5.48 1.31
N ARG A 267 -13.66 -6.42 0.38
CA ARG A 267 -14.98 -7.04 0.28
C ARG A 267 -15.34 -7.65 1.63
N PRO A 268 -16.44 -7.22 2.29
CA PRO A 268 -16.92 -7.89 3.48
C PRO A 268 -16.99 -9.37 3.13
N ARG A 269 -16.51 -10.24 4.03
CA ARG A 269 -16.78 -11.66 3.83
C ARG A 269 -18.29 -11.65 3.90
N ALA A 270 -18.97 -11.98 2.81
CA ALA A 270 -20.37 -12.37 2.93
C ALA A 270 -20.33 -13.34 4.10
N ARG A 271 -20.97 -12.98 5.23
CA ARG A 271 -20.96 -13.82 6.43
C ARG A 271 -21.28 -15.18 5.86
N LEU A 272 -20.29 -16.07 5.83
CA LEU A 272 -20.56 -17.42 5.34
C LEU A 272 -21.60 -17.85 6.34
N ALA A 273 -22.88 -17.87 5.92
CA ALA A 273 -23.93 -18.44 6.73
C ALA A 273 -23.33 -19.76 7.19
N PRO A 274 -23.21 -19.99 8.51
CA PRO A 274 -22.42 -21.06 9.07
C PRO A 274 -22.72 -22.27 8.21
N ALA A 275 -21.72 -22.74 7.45
CA ALA A 275 -21.98 -23.65 6.35
C ALA A 275 -22.69 -24.82 6.99
N THR A 276 -24.02 -24.92 6.80
CA THR A 276 -24.80 -26.00 7.36
C THR A 276 -24.13 -27.22 6.78
N PRO A 277 -23.48 -28.06 7.61
CA PRO A 277 -22.72 -29.17 7.10
C PRO A 277 -23.70 -29.95 6.23
N GLN A 278 -23.45 -30.01 4.92
CA GLN A 278 -24.22 -30.91 4.09
C GLN A 278 -23.88 -32.28 4.64
N ILE A 279 -24.82 -32.88 5.37
CA ILE A 279 -24.74 -34.29 5.74
C ILE A 279 -24.79 -35.01 4.40
N ILE A 280 -23.60 -35.30 3.87
CA ILE A 280 -23.45 -36.19 2.72
C ILE A 280 -24.03 -37.50 3.22
N ASN A 281 -25.15 -37.90 2.62
CA ASN A 281 -25.85 -39.10 3.00
C ASN A 281 -24.89 -40.29 2.87
N VAL A 282 -24.38 -40.77 4.01
CA VAL A 282 -23.32 -41.78 4.11
C VAL A 282 -23.79 -43.14 3.61
N ASP A 283 -25.12 -43.32 3.46
CA ASP A 283 -25.74 -44.56 3.00
C ASP A 283 -25.40 -44.91 1.53
N LYS A 284 -24.82 -43.98 0.77
CA LYS A 284 -24.34 -44.24 -0.60
C LYS A 284 -22.84 -44.53 -0.73
N VAL A 285 -22.07 -44.45 0.36
CA VAL A 285 -20.60 -44.67 0.32
C VAL A 285 -20.22 -46.10 0.73
N SER A 286 -21.19 -46.93 1.12
CA SER A 286 -20.93 -48.23 1.79
C SER A 286 -20.73 -49.46 0.89
N LYS A 287 -20.38 -49.33 -0.40
CA LYS A 287 -20.12 -50.53 -1.24
C LYS A 287 -18.75 -50.64 -1.91
N GLU A 288 -17.99 -49.55 -2.06
CA GLU A 288 -16.69 -49.62 -2.76
C GLU A 288 -15.46 -49.42 -1.86
N VAL A 289 -15.63 -49.15 -0.55
CA VAL A 289 -14.50 -48.90 0.39
C VAL A 289 -14.31 -50.05 1.39
N ALA A 290 -14.91 -51.22 1.14
CA ALA A 290 -14.89 -52.36 2.06
C ALA A 290 -13.97 -53.52 1.64
N GLU A 291 -13.00 -53.30 0.74
CA GLU A 291 -11.89 -54.24 0.55
C GLU A 291 -10.58 -53.62 1.07
N PRO A 292 -10.21 -53.87 2.35
CA PRO A 292 -8.91 -53.50 2.83
C PRO A 292 -7.85 -54.37 2.13
N SER A 293 -6.91 -53.71 1.44
CA SER A 293 -5.66 -54.33 0.99
C SER A 293 -4.97 -55.04 2.17
N PRO A 294 -4.60 -56.34 2.04
CA PRO A 294 -3.99 -57.12 3.13
C PRO A 294 -2.57 -56.65 3.50
N ALA A 295 -2.02 -55.61 2.87
CA ALA A 295 -0.64 -55.15 3.11
C ALA A 295 -0.46 -54.29 4.39
N CYS A 296 -1.53 -53.85 5.07
CA CYS A 296 -1.42 -52.84 6.14
C CYS A 296 -1.58 -53.36 7.58
N ILE A 297 -1.73 -54.67 7.83
CA ILE A 297 -2.03 -55.21 9.19
C ILE A 297 -0.76 -55.53 10.02
N ALA A 298 0.46 -55.35 9.50
CA ALA A 298 1.67 -55.84 10.17
C ALA A 298 2.42 -54.84 11.10
N ALA A 299 1.98 -53.59 11.30
CA ALA A 299 2.84 -52.56 11.91
C ALA A 299 2.25 -51.79 13.10
N SER A 300 1.47 -52.43 13.98
CA SER A 300 1.06 -51.78 15.23
C SER A 300 0.99 -52.76 16.40
N ARG A 301 2.15 -53.01 17.02
CA ARG A 301 2.24 -53.57 18.37
C ARG A 301 2.37 -52.43 19.39
N PRO A 302 1.50 -52.31 20.40
CA PRO A 302 1.69 -51.36 21.49
C PRO A 302 2.71 -51.91 22.49
N SER A 303 3.78 -51.14 22.73
CA SER A 303 4.72 -51.36 23.83
C SER A 303 4.07 -50.87 25.13
N THR A 304 3.70 -51.81 25.99
CA THR A 304 3.38 -51.54 27.39
C THR A 304 4.65 -51.13 28.12
N ARG A 305 4.75 -49.88 28.58
CA ARG A 305 5.73 -49.47 29.60
C ARG A 305 5.03 -48.87 30.80
N THR A 306 4.88 -49.76 31.78
CA THR A 306 4.60 -49.54 33.19
C THR A 306 5.66 -48.64 33.84
N GLY A 307 5.23 -47.75 34.75
CA GLY A 307 6.12 -46.93 35.59
C GLY A 307 5.38 -45.72 36.13
N ALA A 308 4.53 -45.89 37.16
CA ALA A 308 4.89 -45.81 38.58
C ALA A 308 4.84 -44.36 39.11
N MET A 309 3.83 -44.15 39.94
CA MET A 309 3.58 -43.03 40.84
C MET A 309 4.82 -42.67 41.67
N MET A 310 5.06 -41.37 41.89
CA MET A 310 5.44 -40.85 43.22
C MET A 310 4.94 -39.41 43.38
N SER A 311 3.98 -39.28 44.32
CA SER A 311 3.64 -38.05 45.01
C SER A 311 4.86 -37.44 45.69
N SER A 312 4.97 -36.12 45.66
CA SER A 312 5.62 -35.38 46.75
C SER A 312 5.06 -33.96 46.81
N ALA A 313 4.16 -33.78 47.79
CA ALA A 313 3.81 -32.49 48.34
C ALA A 313 4.95 -32.06 49.27
N SER A 314 5.44 -30.83 49.13
CA SER A 314 6.21 -30.15 50.17
C SER A 314 5.60 -28.79 50.48
N ARG A 315 5.21 -28.65 51.74
CA ARG A 315 4.87 -27.40 52.44
C ARG A 315 6.17 -26.70 52.87
N CYS A 316 5.98 -25.54 53.51
CA CYS A 316 6.91 -24.68 54.27
C CYS A 316 7.39 -23.46 53.48
N SER A 317 7.43 -22.22 53.97
CA SER A 317 7.05 -21.57 55.24
C SER A 317 7.09 -20.05 54.96
N ALA A 318 6.05 -19.28 55.29
CA ALA A 318 6.01 -18.37 56.45
C ALA A 318 7.28 -17.56 56.75
N SER A 319 7.20 -16.24 56.56
CA SER A 319 7.77 -15.11 57.34
C SER A 319 8.02 -13.92 56.38
N SER A 320 7.82 -12.64 56.69
CA SER A 320 7.23 -11.92 57.82
C SER A 320 7.20 -10.42 57.44
N ARG A 321 6.29 -9.63 58.04
CA ARG A 321 6.35 -8.14 58.22
C ARG A 321 6.10 -7.33 56.93
N CYS A 322 5.35 -6.23 56.87
CA CYS A 322 4.92 -5.24 57.86
C CYS A 322 3.48 -4.75 57.55
N SER A 323 2.67 -4.59 58.60
CA SER A 323 1.69 -3.51 58.73
C SER A 323 2.20 -2.62 59.88
N PRO A 324 1.90 -1.31 59.90
CA PRO A 324 0.63 -0.91 60.50
C PRO A 324 -0.04 0.35 59.92
N ARG A 325 -1.39 0.36 60.02
CA ARG A 325 -2.26 1.49 60.46
C ARG A 325 -2.28 2.76 59.57
N THR A 326 -3.36 3.50 59.35
CA THR A 326 -4.69 3.62 59.97
C THR A 326 -5.54 4.59 59.12
N SER A 327 -6.85 4.56 59.33
CA SER A 327 -7.86 5.60 59.00
C SER A 327 -8.19 5.77 57.50
N GLY A 328 -9.42 5.66 57.02
CA GLY A 328 -10.70 5.90 57.67
C GLY A 328 -11.22 7.29 57.30
N CYS A 329 -11.86 7.42 56.13
CA CYS A 329 -12.80 8.51 55.89
C CYS A 329 -13.73 8.18 54.71
N SER A 330 -14.87 7.59 55.04
CA SER A 330 -16.10 7.66 54.26
C SER A 330 -16.75 9.02 54.47
N ARG A 331 -16.83 9.86 53.42
CA ARG A 331 -17.79 10.95 53.37
C ARG A 331 -18.35 11.10 51.96
N SER A 332 -19.60 10.66 51.85
CA SER A 332 -20.64 11.21 50.99
C SER A 332 -20.76 12.74 51.14
N ARG A 333 -20.95 13.44 50.02
CA ARG A 333 -21.66 14.74 49.88
C ARG A 333 -21.72 15.08 48.38
N THR A 334 -22.88 14.91 47.74
CA THR A 334 -23.88 15.97 47.45
C THR A 334 -23.32 17.17 46.68
N SER A 335 -23.90 17.36 45.48
CA SER A 335 -24.40 18.63 44.93
C SER A 335 -23.56 19.88 45.15
N ARG A 336 -23.09 20.46 44.03
CA ARG A 336 -23.43 21.85 43.68
C ARG A 336 -23.02 22.17 42.25
N ALA A 337 -24.04 22.52 41.46
CA ALA A 337 -23.90 23.40 40.32
C ALA A 337 -23.22 24.71 40.75
N CYS A 338 -22.33 25.23 39.91
CA CYS A 338 -21.92 26.63 39.96
C CYS A 338 -21.73 27.12 38.53
N CYS A 339 -22.71 27.91 38.07
CA CYS A 339 -22.54 28.91 37.03
C CYS A 339 -21.42 29.88 37.43
N THR A 340 -20.59 30.34 36.50
CA THR A 340 -20.57 31.73 35.99
C THR A 340 -19.25 32.11 35.31
N ARG A 341 -19.40 33.00 34.31
CA ARG A 341 -18.47 34.05 33.82
C ARG A 341 -17.21 33.61 33.06
N ARG A 342 -17.14 33.85 31.75
CA ARG A 342 -16.97 35.16 31.05
C ARG A 342 -15.62 35.81 31.36
N ARG A 343 -14.64 35.65 30.47
CA ARG A 343 -13.61 36.66 30.17
C ARG A 343 -13.12 36.49 28.73
N SER A 344 -13.61 37.39 27.90
CA SER A 344 -13.05 37.78 26.61
C SER A 344 -11.92 38.80 26.85
N ALA A 345 -10.74 38.50 26.34
CA ALA A 345 -9.63 39.42 26.06
C ALA A 345 -8.89 38.79 24.86
N GLY A 346 -8.62 39.44 23.73
CA GLY A 346 -8.45 40.87 23.50
C GLY A 346 -6.96 41.27 23.53
N MET A 347 -6.09 40.61 22.76
CA MET A 347 -4.70 41.04 22.49
C MET A 347 -4.47 40.88 20.98
N ARG A 348 -4.63 41.95 20.20
CA ARG A 348 -3.63 42.99 19.86
C ARG A 348 -2.45 42.44 19.05
N SER A 349 -2.55 42.79 17.77
CA SER A 349 -1.53 42.83 16.73
C SER A 349 -0.31 43.67 17.09
N SER A 350 0.86 43.10 16.87
CA SER A 350 2.15 43.78 16.65
C SER A 350 3.00 42.74 15.89
N GLY A 351 3.26 42.88 14.60
CA GLY A 351 4.02 43.98 14.01
C GLY A 351 5.48 43.56 13.95
N TRP A 352 5.85 42.71 12.98
CA TRP A 352 7.25 42.39 12.68
C TRP A 352 7.61 43.02 11.34
N ARG A 353 8.31 44.15 11.43
CA ARG A 353 9.06 44.75 10.33
C ARG A 353 10.42 44.04 10.24
N SER A 354 10.72 43.61 9.03
CA SER A 354 12.01 43.66 8.34
C SER A 354 13.14 44.42 9.03
N CYS A 355 14.32 43.79 9.10
CA CYS A 355 15.64 44.37 8.80
C CYS A 355 16.71 43.29 8.94
N PHE A 356 17.46 43.01 7.87
CA PHE A 356 18.90 42.68 7.78
C PHE A 356 19.09 42.26 6.30
N GLY A 357 19.87 42.95 5.48
CA GLY A 357 21.07 43.75 5.76
C GLY A 357 22.24 43.03 5.13
#